data_AF-K6ZT44-F1
#
_entry.id   AF-K6ZT44-F1
#
_cell.length_a   1.000
_cell.length_b   1.000
_cell.length_c   1.000
_cell.angle_alpha   90.00
_cell.angle_beta   90.00
_cell.angle_gamma   90.00
#
_symmetry.space_group_name_H-M   'P 1'
#
loop_
_entity.id
_entity.type
_entity.pdbx_description
1 polymer ?
#
loop_
_entity_poly.entity_id
_entity_poly.type
_entity_poly.pdbx_seq_one_letter_code
_entity_poly.pdbx_strand_id
1 'polypeptide(L)'
;MKKLKLASLFLLASASFSSAFAATKIDLNTPEGANTAMRKIQCSTIDDKPVFYWWKGKVFSRRQGEVDKHIFNVEGMNVRTCGTVDGGKKGKAYRLVTREILLYTDKNTGQPLDTWENPWTNEVVDVHHVLNDPVNQPPSFPRNEDGTAPPWKQKFGGDISGDYWWMTFPVPLFYHNDLGGEYQKEVGGVYHASELFNFSGDLESLTSSEKDTADVHVGWVRISDWLPFMMMSGREGSVYIHTAGRKVHSFDDMGNVMKTFINEHAPKYKTPPPTDDDRPNETSWTGYKKVVKGEKFKRQRAQ
;
A
#
# COMPACT_ATOMS: atom_id res chain seq x y z
N MET A 1 -39.71 76.97 -28.73
CA MET A 1 -38.30 76.55 -28.97
C MET A 1 -37.69 76.07 -27.65
N LYS A 2 -37.17 74.83 -27.61
CA LYS A 2 -35.93 74.37 -26.93
C LYS A 2 -35.75 74.78 -25.43
N LYS A 3 -35.50 73.91 -24.44
CA LYS A 3 -34.69 72.67 -24.41
C LYS A 3 -35.06 71.78 -23.22
N LEU A 4 -34.83 70.48 -23.44
CA LEU A 4 -34.82 69.35 -22.53
C LEU A 4 -33.44 69.20 -21.83
N LYS A 5 -33.37 68.37 -20.77
CA LYS A 5 -32.21 67.63 -20.20
C LYS A 5 -31.53 68.31 -18.98
N LEU A 6 -31.05 67.61 -17.95
CA LEU A 6 -30.76 66.19 -17.71
C LEU A 6 -30.71 65.95 -16.19
N ALA A 7 -31.26 64.85 -15.68
CA ALA A 7 -31.06 64.42 -14.29
C ALA A 7 -29.71 63.67 -14.17
N SER A 8 -28.87 64.07 -13.22
CA SER A 8 -27.59 63.44 -12.93
C SER A 8 -27.78 62.21 -12.04
N LEU A 9 -27.64 61.01 -12.63
CA LEU A 9 -27.52 59.76 -11.90
C LEU A 9 -26.09 59.62 -11.35
N PHE A 10 -25.93 59.58 -10.04
CA PHE A 10 -24.71 59.09 -9.40
C PHE A 10 -24.69 57.56 -9.50
N LEU A 11 -23.89 56.99 -10.40
CA LEU A 11 -23.52 55.57 -10.34
C LEU A 11 -22.39 55.41 -9.30
N LEU A 12 -22.73 54.88 -8.11
CA LEU A 12 -21.73 54.24 -7.26
C LEU A 12 -21.34 52.91 -7.94
N ALA A 13 -20.14 52.87 -8.52
CA ALA A 13 -19.50 51.62 -8.90
C ALA A 13 -19.00 50.92 -7.62
N SER A 14 -19.81 50.00 -7.09
CA SER A 14 -19.37 49.03 -6.08
C SER A 14 -18.40 48.05 -6.75
N ALA A 15 -17.10 48.33 -6.64
CA ALA A 15 -16.06 47.37 -6.98
C ALA A 15 -16.09 46.23 -5.95
N SER A 16 -16.77 45.15 -6.29
CA SER A 16 -16.68 43.88 -5.56
C SER A 16 -15.26 43.34 -5.73
N PHE A 17 -14.41 43.57 -4.73
CA PHE A 17 -13.15 42.84 -4.59
C PHE A 17 -13.47 41.39 -4.27
N SER A 18 -13.63 40.55 -5.29
CA SER A 18 -13.55 39.11 -5.13
C SER A 18 -12.09 38.76 -4.87
N SER A 19 -11.70 38.75 -3.60
CA SER A 19 -10.50 38.04 -3.15
C SER A 19 -10.76 36.56 -3.31
N ALA A 20 -10.54 36.03 -4.52
CA ALA A 20 -10.32 34.60 -4.70
C ALA A 20 -9.09 34.26 -3.86
N PHE A 21 -9.29 33.63 -2.71
CA PHE A 21 -8.21 33.00 -1.97
C PHE A 21 -7.61 31.96 -2.90
N ALA A 22 -6.49 32.29 -3.53
CA ALA A 22 -5.72 31.29 -4.26
C ALA A 22 -5.37 30.18 -3.26
N ALA A 23 -5.92 28.98 -3.49
CA ALA A 23 -5.62 27.80 -2.70
C ALA A 23 -4.10 27.67 -2.57
N THR A 24 -3.58 27.77 -1.34
CA THR A 24 -2.14 27.78 -1.10
C THR A 24 -1.62 26.36 -1.33
N LYS A 25 -0.86 26.15 -2.42
CA LYS A 25 -0.23 24.87 -2.71
C LYS A 25 0.68 24.44 -1.54
N ILE A 26 0.72 23.13 -1.29
CA ILE A 26 1.65 22.51 -0.34
C ILE A 26 3.09 22.77 -0.84
N ASP A 27 3.92 23.40 0.00
CA ASP A 27 5.33 23.65 -0.32
C ASP A 27 6.18 22.40 -0.05
N LEU A 28 6.49 21.66 -1.11
CA LEU A 28 7.30 20.45 -1.07
C LEU A 28 8.76 20.69 -0.64
N ASN A 29 9.23 21.94 -0.52
CA ASN A 29 10.57 22.29 -0.06
C ASN A 29 10.65 22.55 1.45
N THR A 30 9.60 22.20 2.19
CA THR A 30 9.55 22.29 3.65
C THR A 30 9.33 20.92 4.29
N PRO A 31 9.78 20.71 5.55
CA PRO A 31 9.49 19.48 6.28
C PRO A 31 7.99 19.20 6.43
N GLU A 32 7.20 20.24 6.72
CA GLU A 32 5.75 20.14 6.90
C GLU A 32 5.04 19.79 5.59
N GLY A 33 5.43 20.43 4.48
CA GLY A 33 4.87 20.14 3.17
C GLY A 33 5.28 18.77 2.65
N ALA A 34 6.52 18.33 2.87
CA ALA A 34 6.98 16.97 2.59
C ALA A 34 6.17 15.93 3.37
N ASN A 35 5.96 16.13 4.67
CA ASN A 35 5.14 15.24 5.49
C ASN A 35 3.67 15.21 5.04
N THR A 36 3.11 16.35 4.63
CA THR A 36 1.74 16.43 4.11
C THR A 36 1.62 15.73 2.76
N ALA A 37 2.60 15.88 1.87
CA ALA A 37 2.67 15.17 0.60
C ALA A 37 2.75 13.65 0.81
N MET A 38 3.60 13.19 1.71
CA MET A 38 3.68 11.77 2.08
C MET A 38 2.37 11.25 2.68
N ARG A 39 1.69 12.06 3.51
CA ARG A 39 0.34 11.75 3.99
C ARG A 39 -0.62 11.59 2.83
N LYS A 40 -0.67 12.53 1.88
CA LYS A 40 -1.56 12.47 0.71
C LYS A 40 -1.27 11.28 -0.21
N ILE A 41 0.00 10.84 -0.29
CA ILE A 41 0.37 9.61 -0.99
C ILE A 41 -0.23 8.42 -0.27
N GLN A 42 -0.05 8.29 1.05
CA GLN A 42 -0.55 7.13 1.79
C GLN A 42 -2.07 7.14 1.95
N CYS A 43 -2.65 8.24 2.42
CA CYS A 43 -4.01 8.34 2.94
C CYS A 43 -4.63 9.72 2.68
N SER A 44 -5.76 10.01 3.34
CA SER A 44 -6.36 11.34 3.37
C SER A 44 -5.71 12.25 4.41
N THR A 45 -5.69 13.56 4.12
CA THR A 45 -5.40 14.63 5.09
C THR A 45 -6.54 14.88 6.09
N ILE A 46 -7.72 14.29 5.86
CA ILE A 46 -8.82 14.22 6.81
C ILE A 46 -8.60 12.97 7.67
N ASP A 47 -8.64 13.14 8.99
CA ASP A 47 -8.46 12.04 9.94
C ASP A 47 -9.59 11.00 9.80
N ASP A 48 -9.25 9.72 9.97
CA ASP A 48 -10.15 8.56 9.92
C ASP A 48 -10.92 8.34 8.59
N LYS A 49 -10.71 9.19 7.57
CA LYS A 49 -11.28 9.00 6.23
C LYS A 49 -10.60 7.80 5.54
N PRO A 50 -11.34 6.73 5.17
CA PRO A 50 -10.76 5.59 4.47
C PRO A 50 -10.32 5.95 3.05
N VAL A 51 -9.22 5.35 2.61
CA VAL A 51 -8.81 5.28 1.22
C VAL A 51 -8.44 3.85 0.85
N PHE A 52 -8.47 3.55 -0.44
CA PHE A 52 -8.19 2.22 -0.96
C PHE A 52 -7.06 2.26 -1.98
N TYR A 53 -6.13 1.32 -1.88
CA TYR A 53 -5.26 0.94 -2.98
C TYR A 53 -5.74 -0.39 -3.55
N TRP A 54 -5.64 -0.53 -4.86
CA TRP A 54 -5.99 -1.75 -5.57
C TRP A 54 -5.03 -1.97 -6.74
N TRP A 55 -4.55 -3.21 -6.88
CA TRP A 55 -3.55 -3.58 -7.87
C TRP A 55 -3.72 -5.01 -8.35
N LYS A 56 -3.17 -5.30 -9.52
CA LYS A 56 -3.13 -6.64 -10.12
C LYS A 56 -1.75 -6.95 -10.66
N GLY A 57 -1.47 -8.23 -10.81
CA GLY A 57 -0.24 -8.66 -11.43
C GLY A 57 -0.13 -10.16 -11.56
N LYS A 58 1.11 -10.62 -11.66
CA LYS A 58 1.45 -12.02 -11.96
C LYS A 58 2.54 -12.52 -11.03
N VAL A 59 2.46 -13.79 -10.70
CA VAL A 59 3.44 -14.52 -9.89
C VAL A 59 4.17 -15.50 -10.79
N PHE A 60 5.49 -15.40 -10.77
CA PHE A 60 6.36 -16.32 -11.46
C PHE A 60 7.25 -17.02 -10.44
N SER A 61 7.61 -18.25 -10.77
CA SER A 61 8.68 -18.98 -10.10
C SER A 61 9.99 -18.80 -10.85
N ARG A 62 11.10 -18.87 -10.10
CA ARG A 62 12.46 -18.88 -10.64
C ARG A 62 13.29 -19.94 -9.94
N ARG A 63 13.97 -20.78 -10.72
CA ARG A 63 14.86 -21.85 -10.27
C ARG A 63 16.03 -22.00 -11.24
N GLN A 64 17.18 -22.43 -10.76
CA GLN A 64 18.35 -22.61 -11.62
C GLN A 64 18.10 -23.71 -12.67
N GLY A 65 18.38 -23.40 -13.95
CA GLY A 65 18.28 -24.36 -15.05
C GLY A 65 16.86 -24.68 -15.54
N GLU A 66 15.84 -24.01 -15.02
CA GLU A 66 14.45 -24.11 -15.49
C GLU A 66 13.99 -22.75 -16.06
N VAL A 67 13.06 -22.76 -17.02
CA VAL A 67 12.39 -21.54 -17.45
C VAL A 67 11.46 -21.03 -16.35
N ASP A 68 11.41 -19.71 -16.15
CA ASP A 68 10.50 -19.11 -15.18
C ASP A 68 9.05 -19.45 -15.55
N LYS A 69 8.27 -19.98 -14.59
CA LYS A 69 6.88 -20.41 -14.83
C LYS A 69 5.90 -19.40 -14.25
N HIS A 70 4.93 -18.96 -15.04
CA HIS A 70 3.75 -18.23 -14.57
C HIS A 70 2.84 -19.20 -13.80
N ILE A 71 2.83 -19.07 -12.47
CA ILE A 71 2.11 -19.99 -11.58
C ILE A 71 0.74 -19.45 -11.15
N PHE A 72 0.61 -18.13 -10.89
CA PHE A 72 -0.64 -17.50 -10.48
C PHE A 72 -0.76 -16.09 -11.07
N ASN A 73 -2.00 -15.61 -11.21
CA ASN A 73 -2.25 -14.17 -11.17
C ASN A 73 -2.38 -13.73 -9.69
N VAL A 74 -2.29 -12.43 -9.43
CA VAL A 74 -2.64 -11.85 -8.13
C VAL A 74 -3.55 -10.64 -8.26
N GLU A 75 -4.43 -10.48 -7.28
CA GLU A 75 -5.22 -9.27 -7.06
C GLU A 75 -5.06 -8.84 -5.61
N GLY A 76 -4.58 -7.62 -5.40
CA GLY A 76 -4.30 -7.09 -4.08
C GLY A 76 -5.06 -5.81 -3.80
N MET A 77 -5.38 -5.60 -2.53
CA MET A 77 -5.94 -4.35 -2.05
C MET A 77 -5.39 -4.01 -0.68
N ASN A 78 -5.45 -2.73 -0.34
CA ASN A 78 -5.21 -2.27 1.01
C ASN A 78 -6.19 -1.14 1.32
N VAL A 79 -6.92 -1.29 2.42
CA VAL A 79 -7.77 -0.25 2.99
C VAL A 79 -7.03 0.41 4.13
N ARG A 80 -6.95 1.74 4.11
CA ARG A 80 -6.15 2.49 5.08
C ARG A 80 -6.75 3.83 5.44
N THR A 81 -6.38 4.31 6.62
CA THR A 81 -6.65 5.68 7.04
C THR A 81 -5.50 6.22 7.89
N CYS A 82 -5.54 7.52 8.16
CA CYS A 82 -4.57 8.21 8.98
C CYS A 82 -5.21 9.00 10.10
N GLY A 83 -4.51 9.07 11.24
CA GLY A 83 -4.83 9.98 12.34
C GLY A 83 -3.70 10.98 12.54
N THR A 84 -4.04 12.24 12.82
CA THR A 84 -3.06 13.28 13.10
C THR A 84 -2.43 13.06 14.47
N VAL A 85 -1.11 13.20 14.57
CA VAL A 85 -0.38 13.16 15.84
C VAL A 85 0.36 14.47 16.03
N ASP A 86 0.09 15.16 17.13
CA ASP A 86 0.82 16.37 17.52
C ASP A 86 2.12 16.00 18.23
N GLY A 87 3.25 16.31 17.60
CA GLY A 87 4.59 16.07 18.13
C GLY A 87 5.19 17.27 18.86
N GLY A 88 4.44 18.35 19.08
CA GLY A 88 4.95 19.60 19.63
C GLY A 88 6.02 20.19 18.72
N LYS A 89 7.26 20.33 19.23
CA LYS A 89 8.41 20.83 18.45
C LYS A 89 8.73 19.98 17.23
N LYS A 90 8.38 18.69 17.27
CA LYS A 90 8.54 17.77 16.13
C LYS A 90 7.60 18.09 14.95
N GLY A 91 6.62 18.97 15.17
CA GLY A 91 5.55 19.27 14.20
C GLY A 91 4.44 18.23 14.23
N LYS A 92 3.40 18.46 13.41
CA LYS A 92 2.32 17.49 13.20
C LYS A 92 2.80 16.37 12.27
N ALA A 93 2.44 15.14 12.62
CA ALA A 93 2.65 13.95 11.80
C ALA A 93 1.33 13.21 11.59
N TYR A 94 1.39 12.07 10.93
CA TYR A 94 0.27 11.16 10.80
C TYR A 94 0.69 9.74 11.21
N ARG A 95 -0.19 9.02 11.88
CA ARG A 95 -0.12 7.56 12.02
C ARG A 95 -0.89 6.95 10.86
N LEU A 96 -0.36 5.88 10.26
CA LEU A 96 -1.07 5.13 9.22
C LEU A 96 -1.53 3.80 9.80
N VAL A 97 -2.82 3.48 9.64
CA VAL A 97 -3.37 2.18 10.00
C VAL A 97 -4.00 1.51 8.78
N THR A 98 -3.73 0.22 8.60
CA THR A 98 -4.12 -0.48 7.37
C THR A 98 -4.50 -1.94 7.58
N ARG A 99 -5.32 -2.44 6.65
CA ARG A 99 -5.54 -3.86 6.38
C ARG A 99 -5.23 -4.14 4.91
N GLU A 100 -4.74 -5.33 4.61
CA GLU A 100 -4.46 -5.73 3.23
C GLU A 100 -4.90 -7.15 2.91
N ILE A 101 -5.26 -7.34 1.65
CA ILE A 101 -5.53 -8.64 1.05
C ILE A 101 -4.63 -8.82 -0.17
N LEU A 102 -4.05 -10.01 -0.34
CA LEU A 102 -3.50 -10.48 -1.60
C LEU A 102 -4.11 -11.84 -1.95
N LEU A 103 -4.93 -11.86 -2.99
CA LEU A 103 -5.51 -13.08 -3.54
C LEU A 103 -4.56 -13.68 -4.57
N TYR A 104 -4.34 -14.99 -4.47
CA TYR A 104 -3.70 -15.78 -5.51
C TYR A 104 -4.81 -16.37 -6.38
N THR A 105 -4.83 -15.98 -7.66
CA THR A 105 -5.91 -16.34 -8.57
C THR A 105 -5.41 -17.24 -9.70
N ASP A 106 -6.30 -18.08 -10.20
CA ASP A 106 -6.01 -18.95 -11.33
C ASP A 106 -5.63 -18.11 -12.55
N LYS A 107 -4.56 -18.52 -13.22
CA LYS A 107 -3.98 -17.73 -14.30
C LYS A 107 -4.86 -17.65 -15.56
N ASN A 108 -5.82 -18.57 -15.71
CA ASN A 108 -6.69 -18.67 -16.87
C ASN A 108 -8.07 -18.05 -16.61
N THR A 109 -8.67 -18.33 -15.45
CA THR A 109 -10.03 -17.91 -15.08
C THR A 109 -10.07 -16.63 -14.25
N GLY A 110 -8.97 -16.28 -13.57
CA GLY A 110 -8.88 -15.13 -12.69
C GLY A 110 -9.64 -15.28 -11.35
N GLN A 111 -10.18 -16.46 -11.05
CA GLN A 111 -10.85 -16.73 -9.78
C GLN A 111 -9.84 -17.04 -8.66
N PRO A 112 -10.14 -16.71 -7.39
CA PRO A 112 -9.33 -17.12 -6.25
C PRO A 112 -9.15 -18.64 -6.24
N LEU A 113 -7.92 -19.10 -5.98
CA LEU A 113 -7.61 -20.52 -5.90
C LEU A 113 -7.89 -21.04 -4.49
N ASP A 114 -8.59 -22.17 -4.40
CA ASP A 114 -8.70 -22.95 -3.17
C ASP A 114 -7.55 -23.95 -3.04
N THR A 115 -7.17 -24.60 -4.15
CA THR A 115 -6.08 -25.58 -4.21
C THR A 115 -5.19 -25.36 -5.43
N TRP A 116 -3.98 -25.89 -5.38
CA TRP A 116 -3.01 -25.80 -6.46
C TRP A 116 -2.17 -27.06 -6.56
N GLU A 117 -1.95 -27.55 -7.78
CA GLU A 117 -1.02 -28.66 -8.04
C GLU A 117 0.41 -28.13 -8.13
N ASN A 118 1.25 -28.52 -7.19
CA ASN A 118 2.65 -28.12 -7.17
C ASN A 118 3.46 -28.94 -8.19
N PRO A 119 4.02 -28.31 -9.24
CA PRO A 119 4.71 -29.01 -10.32
C PRO A 119 6.09 -29.59 -9.93
N TRP A 120 6.57 -29.33 -8.71
CA TRP A 120 7.87 -29.82 -8.23
C TRP A 120 7.75 -30.92 -7.17
N THR A 121 6.59 -31.03 -6.51
CA THR A 121 6.29 -32.09 -5.54
C THR A 121 5.22 -33.06 -6.03
N ASN A 122 4.45 -32.68 -7.06
CA ASN A 122 3.22 -33.35 -7.51
C ASN A 122 2.17 -33.50 -6.40
N GLU A 123 2.26 -32.69 -5.33
CA GLU A 123 1.24 -32.59 -4.29
C GLU A 123 0.20 -31.55 -4.70
N VAL A 124 -1.07 -31.83 -4.40
CA VAL A 124 -2.12 -30.82 -4.39
C VAL A 124 -2.11 -30.17 -3.01
N VAL A 125 -1.93 -28.86 -2.97
CA VAL A 125 -1.83 -28.08 -1.73
C VAL A 125 -2.98 -27.07 -1.64
N ASP A 126 -3.43 -26.79 -0.42
CA ASP A 126 -4.40 -25.72 -0.17
C ASP A 126 -3.71 -24.36 -0.35
N VAL A 127 -4.35 -23.44 -1.08
CA VAL A 127 -3.83 -22.10 -1.29
C VAL A 127 -4.24 -21.21 -0.13
N HIS A 128 -3.27 -20.51 0.45
CA HIS A 128 -3.50 -19.55 1.52
C HIS A 128 -3.30 -18.13 1.01
N HIS A 129 -4.41 -17.40 0.83
CA HIS A 129 -4.38 -15.97 0.53
C HIS A 129 -3.84 -15.14 1.70
N VAL A 130 -3.30 -13.96 1.41
CA VAL A 130 -2.81 -13.04 2.44
C VAL A 130 -3.97 -12.18 2.91
N LEU A 131 -4.22 -12.15 4.22
CA LEU A 131 -5.24 -11.34 4.88
C LEU A 131 -4.61 -10.68 6.12
N ASN A 132 -3.65 -9.76 5.95
CA ASN A 132 -2.94 -9.17 7.08
C ASN A 132 -3.78 -8.08 7.76
N ASP A 133 -3.89 -8.15 9.09
CA ASP A 133 -4.63 -7.19 9.92
C ASP A 133 -4.06 -7.13 11.36
N PRO A 134 -3.31 -6.07 11.72
CA PRO A 134 -3.04 -4.85 10.95
C PRO A 134 -1.67 -4.83 10.24
N VAL A 135 -1.47 -3.87 9.33
CA VAL A 135 -0.15 -3.50 8.77
C VAL A 135 0.04 -1.99 8.91
N ASN A 136 0.32 -1.55 10.12
CA ASN A 136 0.36 -0.13 10.52
C ASN A 136 1.77 0.47 10.33
N GLN A 137 1.84 1.80 10.20
CA GLN A 137 3.10 2.54 10.29
C GLN A 137 3.03 3.56 11.44
N PRO A 138 4.06 3.61 12.30
CA PRO A 138 4.11 4.61 13.36
C PRO A 138 4.26 6.03 12.78
N PRO A 139 3.93 7.07 13.55
CA PRO A 139 4.11 8.44 13.12
C PRO A 139 5.56 8.76 12.74
N SER A 140 5.74 9.31 11.54
CA SER A 140 7.03 9.80 11.05
C SER A 140 7.04 11.33 11.10
N PHE A 141 7.54 11.90 12.19
CA PHE A 141 7.51 13.36 12.38
C PHE A 141 8.43 14.13 11.41
N PRO A 142 8.06 15.34 10.96
CA PRO A 142 8.89 16.14 10.07
C PRO A 142 10.18 16.66 10.73
N ARG A 143 10.22 16.76 12.06
CA ARG A 143 11.36 17.28 12.83
C ARG A 143 11.78 16.35 13.97
N ASN A 144 13.01 16.54 14.44
CA ASN A 144 13.59 15.93 15.63
C ASN A 144 13.01 16.56 16.91
N GLU A 145 13.31 15.97 18.07
CA GLU A 145 12.81 16.43 19.37
C GLU A 145 13.16 17.89 19.71
N ASP A 146 14.29 18.38 19.20
CA ASP A 146 14.75 19.77 19.35
C ASP A 146 14.09 20.76 18.37
N GLY A 147 13.28 20.28 17.42
CA GLY A 147 12.62 21.08 16.37
C GLY A 147 13.44 21.24 15.08
N THR A 148 14.63 20.65 15.00
CA THR A 148 15.43 20.64 13.76
C THR A 148 14.87 19.65 12.74
N ALA A 149 14.96 19.97 11.45
CA ALA A 149 14.58 19.04 10.39
C ALA A 149 15.78 18.15 10.02
N PRO A 150 15.66 16.81 10.07
CA PRO A 150 16.74 15.95 9.62
C PRO A 150 16.98 16.12 8.11
N PRO A 151 18.23 15.95 7.61
CA PRO A 151 18.58 16.24 6.23
C PRO A 151 17.66 15.61 5.18
N TRP A 152 17.24 14.37 5.39
CA TRP A 152 16.37 13.61 4.48
C TRP A 152 14.88 13.97 4.56
N LYS A 153 14.47 14.85 5.49
CA LYS A 153 13.08 15.36 5.60
C LYS A 153 12.97 16.86 5.35
N GLN A 154 14.03 17.52 4.90
CA GLN A 154 13.97 18.97 4.62
C GLN A 154 13.02 19.31 3.48
N LYS A 155 12.83 18.38 2.54
CA LYS A 155 11.93 18.47 1.39
C LYS A 155 11.32 17.12 1.06
N PHE A 156 10.37 17.09 0.14
CA PHE A 156 9.79 15.86 -0.40
C PHE A 156 10.89 14.97 -0.99
N GLY A 157 10.86 13.68 -0.62
CA GLY A 157 11.91 12.72 -0.96
C GLY A 157 11.75 12.05 -2.32
N GLY A 158 10.64 12.27 -3.02
CA GLY A 158 10.44 11.81 -4.39
C GLY A 158 11.07 12.74 -5.42
N ASP A 159 11.30 12.20 -6.60
CA ASP A 159 11.71 12.97 -7.76
C ASP A 159 10.52 13.74 -8.35
N ILE A 160 10.80 14.92 -8.89
CA ILE A 160 9.83 15.79 -9.56
C ILE A 160 10.41 16.21 -10.90
N SER A 161 9.66 16.04 -11.98
CA SER A 161 10.02 16.52 -13.31
C SER A 161 8.78 16.99 -14.06
N GLY A 162 8.73 18.27 -14.39
CA GLY A 162 7.53 18.90 -14.96
C GLY A 162 6.33 18.72 -14.04
N ASP A 163 5.23 18.22 -14.59
CA ASP A 163 3.96 18.02 -13.88
C ASP A 163 3.85 16.67 -13.18
N TYR A 164 4.93 15.89 -13.11
CA TYR A 164 4.94 14.54 -12.55
C TYR A 164 5.89 14.40 -11.37
N TRP A 165 5.53 13.49 -10.47
CA TRP A 165 6.40 13.01 -9.41
C TRP A 165 6.48 11.48 -9.41
N TRP A 166 7.58 10.94 -8.90
CA TRP A 166 7.69 9.53 -8.59
C TRP A 166 8.60 9.30 -7.39
N MET A 167 8.45 8.13 -6.77
CA MET A 167 9.24 7.68 -5.66
C MET A 167 9.51 6.19 -5.81
N THR A 168 10.78 5.81 -5.64
CA THR A 168 11.22 4.42 -5.64
C THR A 168 11.64 4.05 -4.23
N PHE A 169 11.02 3.02 -3.66
CA PHE A 169 11.23 2.63 -2.27
C PHE A 169 11.50 1.11 -2.16
N PRO A 170 12.77 0.71 -2.13
CA PRO A 170 13.15 -0.68 -1.88
C PRO A 170 13.20 -0.99 -0.38
N VAL A 171 12.67 -2.14 0.00
CA VAL A 171 12.71 -2.68 1.38
C VAL A 171 13.33 -4.08 1.33
N PRO A 172 14.65 -4.20 1.51
CA PRO A 172 15.29 -5.50 1.68
C PRO A 172 14.97 -6.06 3.07
N LEU A 173 14.59 -7.33 3.13
CA LEU A 173 14.19 -8.02 4.35
C LEU A 173 15.04 -9.26 4.57
N PHE A 174 15.76 -9.31 5.69
CA PHE A 174 16.54 -10.48 6.11
C PHE A 174 16.48 -10.62 7.63
N TYR A 175 15.63 -11.51 8.14
CA TYR A 175 15.36 -11.64 9.58
C TYR A 175 14.89 -13.04 9.97
N HIS A 176 14.70 -13.27 11.27
CA HIS A 176 14.25 -14.56 11.80
C HIS A 176 12.93 -15.02 11.15
N ASN A 177 12.89 -16.25 10.65
CA ASN A 177 11.70 -16.79 10.02
C ASN A 177 10.69 -17.24 11.09
N ASP A 178 9.54 -16.58 11.19
CA ASP A 178 8.48 -16.90 12.16
C ASP A 178 7.91 -18.32 12.03
N LEU A 179 8.10 -18.94 10.86
CA LEU A 179 7.73 -20.32 10.56
C LEU A 179 8.90 -21.31 10.77
N GLY A 180 10.05 -20.86 11.28
CA GLY A 180 11.17 -21.75 11.59
C GLY A 180 10.80 -22.87 12.58
N GLY A 181 11.37 -24.07 12.39
CA GLY A 181 11.18 -25.21 13.28
C GLY A 181 10.01 -26.12 12.87
N GLU A 182 8.81 -25.87 13.38
CA GLU A 182 7.66 -26.75 13.15
C GLU A 182 7.04 -26.64 11.75
N TYR A 183 7.48 -25.70 10.91
CA TYR A 183 6.98 -25.56 9.53
C TYR A 183 8.09 -25.83 8.50
N GLN A 184 8.96 -26.79 8.80
CA GLN A 184 10.05 -27.19 7.89
C GLN A 184 9.55 -27.76 6.56
N LYS A 185 8.28 -28.17 6.44
CA LYS A 185 7.69 -28.61 5.16
C LYS A 185 7.37 -27.40 4.28
N GLU A 186 6.99 -26.29 4.88
CA GLU A 186 6.51 -25.06 4.26
C GLU A 186 7.65 -24.13 3.87
N VAL A 187 8.64 -23.96 4.77
CA VAL A 187 9.71 -22.95 4.64
C VAL A 187 11.10 -23.53 4.84
N GLY A 188 12.12 -22.84 4.33
CA GLY A 188 13.53 -23.08 4.62
C GLY A 188 14.20 -21.87 5.27
N GLY A 189 15.17 -22.12 6.16
CA GLY A 189 16.14 -21.12 6.60
C GLY A 189 15.60 -19.81 7.18
N VAL A 190 16.40 -18.76 7.02
CA VAL A 190 16.12 -17.37 7.43
C VAL A 190 15.12 -16.74 6.45
N TYR A 191 14.22 -15.88 6.92
CA TYR A 191 13.31 -15.19 6.03
C TYR A 191 14.09 -14.21 5.15
N HIS A 192 13.90 -14.30 3.84
CA HIS A 192 14.54 -13.42 2.88
C HIS A 192 13.54 -12.99 1.80
N ALA A 193 13.33 -11.69 1.71
CA ALA A 193 12.51 -11.08 0.67
C ALA A 193 12.98 -9.67 0.33
N SER A 194 12.52 -9.16 -0.80
CA SER A 194 12.63 -7.77 -1.19
C SER A 194 11.25 -7.28 -1.61
N GLU A 195 10.77 -6.24 -0.96
CA GLU A 195 9.57 -5.51 -1.36
C GLU A 195 10.02 -4.23 -2.08
N LEU A 196 9.65 -4.06 -3.35
CA LEU A 196 10.12 -2.98 -4.22
C LEU A 196 8.91 -2.18 -4.69
N PHE A 197 8.78 -0.96 -4.18
CA PHE A 197 7.64 -0.10 -4.48
C PHE A 197 8.03 1.04 -5.41
N ASN A 198 7.15 1.36 -6.34
CA ASN A 198 7.12 2.60 -7.08
C ASN A 198 5.79 3.29 -6.82
N PHE A 199 5.82 4.56 -6.44
CA PHE A 199 4.64 5.42 -6.39
C PHE A 199 4.84 6.57 -7.36
N SER A 200 3.80 6.95 -8.10
CA SER A 200 3.86 8.09 -9.01
C SER A 200 2.50 8.73 -9.19
N GLY A 201 2.47 9.95 -9.73
CA GLY A 201 1.24 10.68 -9.99
C GLY A 201 1.52 12.06 -10.57
N ASP A 202 0.46 12.83 -10.72
CA ASP A 202 0.54 14.23 -11.11
C ASP A 202 0.89 15.11 -9.89
N LEU A 203 1.67 16.16 -10.13
CA LEU A 203 2.14 17.09 -9.10
C LEU A 203 1.00 17.97 -8.57
N GLU A 204 -0.01 18.26 -9.39
CA GLU A 204 -1.17 19.06 -9.01
C GLU A 204 -1.99 18.38 -7.92
N SER A 205 -2.30 17.09 -8.08
CA SER A 205 -3.05 16.32 -7.08
C SER A 205 -2.26 16.16 -5.79
N LEU A 206 -0.93 16.04 -5.85
CA LEU A 206 -0.07 15.98 -4.68
C LEU A 206 -0.06 17.32 -3.92
N THR A 207 0.09 18.44 -4.63
CA THR A 207 0.32 19.77 -4.02
C THR A 207 -0.93 20.60 -3.76
N SER A 208 -2.07 20.27 -4.37
CA SER A 208 -3.32 20.99 -4.16
C SER A 208 -3.78 20.92 -2.69
N SER A 209 -4.06 22.08 -2.08
CA SER A 209 -4.69 22.14 -0.75
C SER A 209 -6.19 21.84 -0.77
N GLU A 210 -6.81 21.79 -1.95
CA GLU A 210 -8.24 21.50 -2.12
C GLU A 210 -8.53 20.00 -2.13
N LYS A 211 -7.56 19.19 -2.57
CA LYS A 211 -7.66 17.72 -2.57
C LYS A 211 -7.08 17.16 -1.28
N ASP A 212 -7.86 16.32 -0.60
CA ASP A 212 -7.43 15.68 0.64
C ASP A 212 -6.51 14.46 0.42
N THR A 213 -6.48 13.92 -0.80
CA THR A 213 -5.59 12.81 -1.23
C THR A 213 -4.85 13.18 -2.52
N ALA A 214 -3.70 12.54 -2.78
CA ALA A 214 -3.08 12.54 -4.10
C ALA A 214 -3.67 11.41 -4.96
N ASP A 215 -3.74 11.64 -6.27
CA ASP A 215 -4.01 10.60 -7.27
C ASP A 215 -2.71 9.83 -7.51
N VAL A 216 -2.68 8.53 -7.17
CA VAL A 216 -1.42 7.75 -7.10
C VAL A 216 -1.52 6.48 -7.92
N HIS A 217 -0.55 6.25 -8.80
CA HIS A 217 -0.23 4.96 -9.37
C HIS A 217 0.79 4.23 -8.49
N VAL A 218 0.65 2.91 -8.38
CA VAL A 218 1.58 2.07 -7.63
C VAL A 218 2.10 0.95 -8.52
N GLY A 219 3.41 0.74 -8.51
CA GLY A 219 4.06 -0.48 -8.94
C GLY A 219 4.58 -1.21 -7.71
N TRP A 220 4.39 -2.53 -7.65
CA TRP A 220 4.92 -3.33 -6.56
C TRP A 220 5.50 -4.61 -7.11
N VAL A 221 6.77 -4.85 -6.79
CA VAL A 221 7.46 -6.12 -7.01
C VAL A 221 7.82 -6.72 -5.66
N ARG A 222 7.52 -8.00 -5.49
CA ARG A 222 8.07 -8.80 -4.39
C ARG A 222 8.95 -9.88 -4.96
N ILE A 223 10.13 -10.07 -4.39
CA ILE A 223 10.96 -11.25 -4.62
C ILE A 223 11.12 -11.92 -3.26
N SER A 224 10.78 -13.21 -3.15
CA SER A 224 10.94 -13.95 -1.90
C SER A 224 11.25 -15.40 -2.18
N ASP A 225 11.67 -16.12 -1.14
CA ASP A 225 11.57 -17.59 -1.14
C ASP A 225 10.12 -18.04 -1.43
N TRP A 226 9.93 -19.34 -1.66
CA TRP A 226 8.63 -19.95 -1.88
C TRP A 226 7.60 -19.57 -0.82
N LEU A 227 6.35 -19.43 -1.25
CA LEU A 227 5.26 -19.14 -0.33
C LEU A 227 5.01 -20.37 0.57
N PRO A 228 4.67 -20.22 1.86
CA PRO A 228 4.60 -21.34 2.79
C PRO A 228 3.69 -22.47 2.32
N PHE A 229 2.53 -22.12 1.75
CA PHE A 229 1.56 -23.10 1.25
C PHE A 229 2.07 -23.92 0.07
N MET A 230 3.16 -23.51 -0.59
CA MET A 230 3.75 -24.27 -1.69
C MET A 230 4.51 -25.51 -1.19
N MET A 231 4.72 -25.70 0.12
CA MET A 231 5.28 -26.94 0.68
C MET A 231 6.65 -27.33 0.09
N MET A 232 7.51 -26.33 -0.13
CA MET A 232 8.77 -26.53 -0.86
C MET A 232 9.91 -27.07 0.00
N SER A 233 9.74 -27.16 1.33
CA SER A 233 10.72 -27.75 2.26
C SER A 233 12.14 -27.18 2.10
N GLY A 234 12.26 -25.87 1.86
CA GLY A 234 13.54 -25.19 1.62
C GLY A 234 14.24 -25.54 0.30
N ARG A 235 13.52 -26.10 -0.68
CA ARG A 235 14.05 -26.40 -2.02
C ARG A 235 14.52 -25.10 -2.70
N GLU A 236 15.63 -25.20 -3.45
CA GLU A 236 16.16 -24.06 -4.20
C GLU A 236 15.12 -23.45 -5.14
N GLY A 237 15.10 -22.12 -5.13
CA GLY A 237 14.28 -21.29 -5.99
C GLY A 237 13.70 -20.09 -5.25
N SER A 238 12.84 -19.35 -5.96
CA SER A 238 12.14 -18.20 -5.43
C SER A 238 10.86 -17.95 -6.23
N VAL A 239 10.01 -17.08 -5.68
CA VAL A 239 8.92 -16.46 -6.44
C VAL A 239 9.19 -14.97 -6.62
N TYR A 240 8.76 -14.44 -7.75
CA TYR A 240 8.61 -13.00 -7.91
C TYR A 240 7.21 -12.63 -8.35
N ILE A 241 6.66 -11.62 -7.69
CA ILE A 241 5.35 -11.04 -7.95
C ILE A 241 5.60 -9.68 -8.58
N HIS A 242 5.02 -9.40 -9.74
CA HIS A 242 5.12 -8.09 -10.38
C HIS A 242 3.73 -7.56 -10.65
N THR A 243 3.43 -6.40 -10.07
CA THR A 243 2.09 -5.81 -10.06
C THR A 243 2.10 -4.32 -10.38
N ALA A 244 0.96 -3.83 -10.84
CA ALA A 244 0.66 -2.41 -10.97
C ALA A 244 -0.78 -2.12 -10.55
N GLY A 245 -1.03 -0.91 -10.10
CA GLY A 245 -2.33 -0.47 -9.63
C GLY A 245 -2.39 1.01 -9.34
N ARG A 246 -3.37 1.41 -8.53
CA ARG A 246 -3.58 2.80 -8.14
C ARG A 246 -4.33 2.92 -6.84
N LYS A 247 -4.36 4.13 -6.30
CA LYS A 247 -5.36 4.54 -5.32
C LYS A 247 -6.72 4.68 -6.02
N VAL A 248 -7.77 4.19 -5.40
CA VAL A 248 -9.16 4.28 -5.88
C VAL A 248 -10.02 5.01 -4.85
N HIS A 249 -11.14 5.59 -5.29
CA HIS A 249 -11.94 6.47 -4.44
C HIS A 249 -12.78 5.71 -3.42
N SER A 250 -13.20 4.49 -3.76
CA SER A 250 -14.11 3.70 -2.94
C SER A 250 -13.88 2.19 -3.08
N PHE A 251 -14.53 1.43 -2.21
CA PHE A 251 -14.59 -0.03 -2.31
C PHE A 251 -15.15 -0.51 -3.66
N ASP A 252 -16.11 0.24 -4.23
CA ASP A 252 -16.83 -0.15 -5.44
C ASP A 252 -15.98 -0.02 -6.71
N ASP A 253 -14.92 0.78 -6.66
CA ASP A 253 -13.97 0.99 -7.77
C ASP A 253 -12.96 -0.15 -7.94
N MET A 254 -12.96 -1.14 -7.03
CA MET A 254 -12.14 -2.35 -7.15
C MET A 254 -12.78 -3.39 -8.09
N GLY A 255 -11.97 -4.37 -8.49
CA GLY A 255 -12.43 -5.48 -9.32
C GLY A 255 -13.48 -6.35 -8.65
N ASN A 256 -14.36 -6.93 -9.46
CA ASN A 256 -15.46 -7.77 -8.96
C ASN A 256 -14.96 -8.97 -8.16
N VAL A 257 -13.85 -9.60 -8.55
CA VAL A 257 -13.23 -10.72 -7.80
C VAL A 257 -12.91 -10.30 -6.37
N MET A 258 -12.19 -9.19 -6.19
CA MET A 258 -11.86 -8.67 -4.85
C MET A 258 -13.12 -8.29 -4.06
N LYS A 259 -14.08 -7.61 -4.69
CA LYS A 259 -15.32 -7.20 -4.01
C LYS A 259 -16.16 -8.40 -3.55
N THR A 260 -16.32 -9.41 -4.40
CA THR A 260 -17.03 -10.64 -4.06
C THR A 260 -16.34 -11.37 -2.91
N PHE A 261 -15.02 -11.57 -3.01
CA PHE A 261 -14.25 -12.22 -1.94
C PHE A 261 -14.39 -11.50 -0.59
N ILE A 262 -14.28 -10.17 -0.57
CA ILE A 262 -14.45 -9.39 0.65
C ILE A 262 -15.88 -9.50 1.19
N ASN A 263 -16.90 -9.45 0.34
CA ASN A 263 -18.29 -9.56 0.78
C ASN A 263 -18.60 -10.91 1.43
N GLU A 264 -18.05 -11.99 0.88
CA GLU A 264 -18.39 -13.36 1.29
C GLU A 264 -17.50 -13.88 2.41
N HIS A 265 -16.20 -13.55 2.40
CA HIS A 265 -15.21 -14.18 3.28
C HIS A 265 -14.52 -13.22 4.23
N ALA A 266 -14.43 -11.93 3.89
CA ALA A 266 -13.58 -10.99 4.61
C ALA A 266 -14.21 -9.60 4.81
N PRO A 267 -15.46 -9.47 5.30
CA PRO A 267 -16.20 -8.20 5.31
C PRO A 267 -15.52 -7.09 6.13
N LYS A 268 -14.67 -7.45 7.12
CA LYS A 268 -13.88 -6.49 7.90
C LYS A 268 -12.87 -5.68 7.07
N TYR A 269 -12.50 -6.14 5.87
CA TYR A 269 -11.57 -5.45 4.98
C TYR A 269 -12.23 -4.37 4.11
N LYS A 270 -13.53 -4.10 4.33
CA LYS A 270 -14.20 -2.90 3.78
C LYS A 270 -13.79 -1.61 4.51
N THR A 271 -13.29 -1.72 5.72
CA THR A 271 -12.90 -0.57 6.55
C THR A 271 -11.49 -0.77 7.10
N PRO A 272 -10.74 0.32 7.34
CA PRO A 272 -9.44 0.21 8.00
C PRO A 272 -9.61 -0.11 9.50
N PRO A 273 -8.53 -0.49 10.20
CA PRO A 273 -8.53 -0.48 11.66
C PRO A 273 -8.71 0.96 12.20
N PRO A 274 -9.08 1.12 13.49
CA PRO A 274 -9.11 2.45 14.10
C PRO A 274 -7.70 3.04 14.20
N THR A 275 -7.59 4.37 14.20
CA THR A 275 -6.28 5.06 14.14
C THR A 275 -5.41 4.87 15.40
N ASP A 276 -6.00 4.46 16.51
CA ASP A 276 -5.33 4.11 17.76
C ASP A 276 -4.92 2.63 17.85
N ASP A 277 -5.15 1.82 16.81
CA ASP A 277 -4.78 0.40 16.80
C ASP A 277 -3.28 0.20 17.02
N ASP A 278 -2.94 -0.39 18.17
CA ASP A 278 -1.59 -0.63 18.67
C ASP A 278 -1.17 -2.09 18.58
N ARG A 279 -1.99 -2.95 17.97
CA ARG A 279 -1.65 -4.36 17.77
C ARG A 279 -0.36 -4.46 16.94
N PRO A 280 0.50 -5.45 17.22
CA PRO A 280 1.67 -5.71 16.40
C PRO A 280 1.27 -5.96 14.94
N ASN A 281 2.09 -5.47 14.01
CA ASN A 281 1.88 -5.72 12.60
C ASN A 281 1.92 -7.21 12.28
N GLU A 282 1.02 -7.62 11.40
CA GLU A 282 0.98 -8.95 10.82
C GLU A 282 1.75 -8.98 9.50
N THR A 283 2.46 -10.09 9.27
CA THR A 283 3.06 -10.46 7.99
C THR A 283 2.30 -11.64 7.38
N SER A 284 2.51 -11.91 6.08
CA SER A 284 1.94 -13.11 5.44
C SER A 284 2.37 -14.41 6.15
N TRP A 285 3.53 -14.41 6.81
CA TRP A 285 4.04 -15.58 7.55
C TRP A 285 3.34 -15.72 8.91
N THR A 286 3.20 -14.63 9.67
CA THR A 286 2.48 -14.70 10.96
C THR A 286 0.99 -14.96 10.75
N GLY A 287 0.39 -14.45 9.67
CA GLY A 287 -0.98 -14.75 9.28
C GLY A 287 -1.17 -16.21 8.92
N TYR A 288 -0.26 -16.78 8.11
CA TYR A 288 -0.24 -18.21 7.81
C TYR A 288 -0.17 -19.07 9.09
N LYS A 289 0.72 -18.72 10.02
CA LYS A 289 0.91 -19.41 11.31
C LYS A 289 -0.36 -19.47 12.17
N LYS A 290 -1.25 -18.47 12.07
CA LYS A 290 -2.51 -18.44 12.83
C LYS A 290 -3.54 -19.45 12.32
N VAL A 291 -3.51 -19.78 11.03
CA VAL A 291 -4.53 -20.63 10.40
C VAL A 291 -4.02 -22.02 10.04
N VAL A 292 -2.70 -22.20 9.97
CA VAL A 292 -2.07 -23.51 9.74
C VAL A 292 -1.28 -23.93 10.97
N LYS A 293 -1.59 -25.13 11.47
CA LYS A 293 -0.85 -25.75 12.57
C LYS A 293 0.46 -26.34 12.06
N GLY A 294 1.56 -25.95 12.70
CA GLY A 294 2.89 -26.51 12.38
C GLY A 294 3.00 -27.97 12.77
N GLU A 295 3.72 -28.73 11.95
CA GLU A 295 4.07 -30.12 12.22
C GLU A 295 5.55 -30.38 11.92
N LYS A 296 6.27 -30.92 12.91
CA LYS A 296 7.67 -31.30 12.73
C LYS A 296 7.84 -32.21 11.52
N PHE A 297 8.86 -31.91 10.71
CA PHE A 297 9.16 -32.69 9.52
C PHE A 297 9.42 -34.15 9.90
N LYS A 298 8.61 -35.06 9.33
CA LYS A 298 8.74 -36.49 9.60
C LYS A 298 9.94 -37.02 8.81
N ARG A 299 10.83 -37.72 9.50
CA ARG A 299 11.97 -38.40 8.87
C ARG A 299 11.45 -39.33 7.77
N GLN A 300 11.76 -39.02 6.52
CA GLN A 300 11.58 -39.95 5.42
C GLN A 300 12.69 -40.99 5.48
N ARG A 301 12.34 -42.28 5.41
CA ARG A 301 13.31 -43.36 5.29
C ARG A 301 13.41 -43.70 3.81
N ALA A 302 14.64 -43.81 3.29
CA ALA A 302 14.85 -44.36 1.96
C ALA A 302 14.27 -45.78 1.93
N GLN A 303 13.54 -46.11 0.87
CA GLN A 303 13.15 -47.48 0.54
C GLN A 303 14.33 -48.22 -0.06
#